data_AF-A0A916XIX8-F1
#
_entry.id   AF-A0A916XIX8-F1
#
_cell.length_a   1.000
_cell.length_b   1.000
_cell.length_c   1.000
_cell.angle_alpha   90.00
_cell.angle_beta   90.00
_cell.angle_gamma   90.00
#
_symmetry.space_group_name_H-M   'P 1'
#
loop_
_entity.id
_entity.type
_entity.pdbx_description
1 polymer ?
#
loop_
_entity_poly.entity_id
_entity_poly.type
_entity_poly.pdbx_seq_one_letter_code
_entity_poly.pdbx_strand_id
1 'polypeptide(L)'
;MALKRRVILERAAWRLRSGETVTDVAFSEGYESVEGFSRAFSRAFGFPPRDAGNAKSHWLSAPNGIHFHPPNALWVTEAERAPVADVTAVMVRHDVDDTGYLLRVAAELGEDDFHRTLMPGHVVLKWDGPEESIAQILDHMLWTKEVWLASIDGENMPPRLGLDHSSLVARHGVVAPRWVQMAESVNPSDTLIDAICDPPESFSLGSVIAHVVTFAAYRRQLVRQLLRRVGVEVNDGDPIMWLREGVE
;
A
#
# COMPACT_ATOMS: atom_id res chain seq x y z
N MET A 1 27.16 -21.05 9.39
CA MET A 1 27.81 -19.83 9.92
C MET A 1 26.82 -19.11 10.83
N ALA A 2 27.24 -18.52 11.95
CA ALA A 2 26.34 -17.78 12.84
C ALA A 2 25.80 -16.50 12.18
N LEU A 3 24.55 -16.12 12.46
CA LEU A 3 23.84 -14.97 11.86
C LEU A 3 24.66 -13.67 11.87
N LYS A 4 25.16 -13.27 13.05
CA LYS A 4 25.97 -12.05 13.21
C LYS A 4 27.19 -12.02 12.27
N ARG A 5 27.90 -13.15 12.14
CA ARG A 5 29.09 -13.25 11.27
C ARG A 5 28.72 -13.18 9.79
N ARG A 6 27.59 -13.76 9.40
CA ARG A 6 27.09 -13.69 8.02
C ARG A 6 26.70 -12.25 7.66
N VAL A 7 25.89 -11.58 8.48
CA VAL A 7 25.44 -10.19 8.26
C VAL A 7 26.64 -9.22 8.17
N ILE A 8 27.65 -9.40 9.02
CA ILE A 8 28.92 -8.64 8.94
C ILE A 8 29.61 -8.84 7.60
N LEU A 9 29.69 -10.07 7.09
CA LEU A 9 30.30 -10.35 5.79
C LEU A 9 29.48 -9.82 4.61
N GLU A 10 28.15 -9.83 4.68
CA GLU A 10 27.28 -9.21 3.67
C GLU A 10 27.44 -7.68 3.64
N ARG A 11 27.56 -7.03 4.81
CA ARG A 11 27.89 -5.60 4.91
C ARG A 11 29.28 -5.30 4.36
N ALA A 12 30.27 -6.12 4.71
CA ALA A 12 31.62 -6.01 4.17
C ALA A 12 31.64 -6.11 2.64
N ALA A 13 30.91 -7.08 2.06
CA ALA A 13 30.79 -7.23 0.62
C ALA A 13 30.15 -6.01 -0.05
N TRP A 14 29.11 -5.41 0.57
CA TRP A 14 28.54 -4.16 0.07
C TRP A 14 29.55 -3.00 0.08
N ARG A 15 30.28 -2.81 1.19
CA ARG A 15 31.29 -1.74 1.33
C ARG A 15 32.44 -1.86 0.33
N LEU A 16 32.93 -3.08 0.11
CA LEU A 16 33.94 -3.37 -0.91
C LEU A 16 33.43 -3.08 -2.33
N ARG A 17 32.16 -3.40 -2.62
CA ARG A 17 31.52 -3.05 -3.91
C ARG A 17 31.37 -1.55 -4.10
N SER A 18 31.21 -0.81 -3.01
CA SER A 18 31.17 0.66 -3.01
C SER A 18 32.55 1.32 -3.11
N GLY A 19 33.63 0.54 -3.26
CA GLY A 19 34.98 1.03 -3.51
C GLY A 19 35.84 1.23 -2.27
N GLU A 20 35.38 0.81 -1.09
CA GLU A 20 36.21 0.82 0.12
C GLU A 20 37.35 -0.21 0.04
N THR A 21 38.47 0.07 0.70
CA THR A 21 39.62 -0.84 0.66
C THR A 21 39.39 -2.08 1.53
N VAL A 22 40.00 -3.20 1.16
CA VAL A 22 39.92 -4.46 1.94
C VAL A 22 40.41 -4.26 3.37
N THR A 23 41.45 -3.43 3.55
CA THR A 23 42.03 -3.12 4.86
C THR A 23 41.04 -2.37 5.74
N ASP A 24 40.44 -1.30 5.23
CA ASP A 24 39.51 -0.46 5.99
C ASP A 24 38.26 -1.23 6.38
N VAL A 25 37.71 -2.02 5.44
CA VAL A 25 36.56 -2.89 5.69
C VAL A 25 36.89 -3.95 6.73
N ALA A 26 38.04 -4.64 6.64
CA ALA A 26 38.42 -5.68 7.60
C ALA A 26 38.42 -5.17 9.05
N PHE A 27 39.10 -4.03 9.30
CA PHE A 27 39.22 -3.50 10.65
C PHE A 27 37.93 -2.88 11.18
N SER A 28 37.19 -2.15 10.34
CA SER A 28 35.91 -1.56 10.76
C SER A 28 34.82 -2.59 11.05
N GLU A 29 34.92 -3.79 10.46
CA GLU A 29 34.05 -4.93 10.78
C GLU A 29 34.53 -5.76 11.99
N GLY A 30 35.61 -5.33 12.65
CA GLY A 30 36.11 -5.90 13.91
C GLY A 30 37.04 -7.12 13.75
N TYR A 31 37.67 -7.30 12.59
CA TYR A 31 38.71 -8.32 12.42
C TYR A 31 40.08 -7.80 12.90
N GLU A 32 40.85 -8.67 13.56
CA GLU A 32 42.20 -8.35 14.06
C GLU A 32 43.27 -8.36 12.95
N SER A 33 42.97 -8.95 11.78
CA SER A 33 43.88 -8.98 10.62
C SER A 33 43.14 -9.08 9.29
N VAL A 34 43.78 -8.55 8.24
CA VAL A 34 43.29 -8.60 6.85
C VAL A 34 43.28 -10.03 6.32
N GLU A 35 44.26 -10.86 6.69
CA GLU A 35 44.32 -12.28 6.34
C GLU A 35 43.20 -13.07 7.03
N GLY A 36 42.86 -12.72 8.28
CA GLY A 36 41.73 -13.28 9.01
C GLY A 36 40.41 -13.00 8.30
N PHE A 37 40.17 -11.72 7.96
CA PHE A 37 39.01 -11.29 7.18
C PHE A 37 38.93 -11.99 5.82
N SER A 38 40.04 -11.97 5.05
CA SER A 38 40.07 -12.53 3.69
C SER A 38 39.76 -14.03 3.68
N ARG A 39 40.26 -14.79 4.66
CA ARG A 39 39.93 -16.23 4.79
C ARG A 39 38.45 -16.45 5.13
N ALA A 40 37.88 -15.64 6.02
CA ALA A 40 36.48 -15.74 6.40
C ALA A 40 35.56 -15.37 5.22
N PHE A 41 35.90 -14.30 4.49
CA PHE A 41 35.20 -13.82 3.32
C PHE A 41 35.23 -14.85 2.18
N SER A 42 36.41 -15.33 1.78
CA SER A 42 36.54 -16.32 0.70
C SER A 42 35.82 -17.63 1.02
N ARG A 43 35.80 -18.05 2.29
CA ARG A 43 35.06 -19.24 2.72
C ARG A 43 33.54 -19.05 2.57
N ALA A 44 33.04 -17.84 2.76
CA ALA A 44 31.62 -17.55 2.69
C ALA A 44 31.14 -17.33 1.25
N PHE A 45 31.86 -16.51 0.49
CA PHE A 45 31.46 -16.07 -0.85
C PHE A 45 32.02 -16.94 -1.99
N GLY A 46 33.04 -17.76 -1.71
CA GLY A 46 33.70 -18.58 -2.73
C GLY A 46 34.74 -17.83 -3.57
N PHE A 47 34.99 -16.54 -3.30
CA PHE A 47 35.96 -15.70 -4.01
C PHE A 47 36.61 -14.68 -3.04
N PRO A 48 37.80 -14.14 -3.36
CA PRO A 48 38.50 -13.21 -2.46
C PRO A 48 37.86 -11.82 -2.40
N PRO A 49 38.05 -11.05 -1.31
CA PRO A 49 37.45 -9.72 -1.13
C PRO A 49 37.67 -8.74 -2.29
N ARG A 50 38.84 -8.79 -2.94
CA ARG A 50 39.18 -7.94 -4.09
C ARG A 50 38.23 -8.13 -5.29
N ASP A 51 37.60 -9.31 -5.39
CA ASP A 51 36.71 -9.65 -6.50
C ASP A 51 35.24 -9.34 -6.14
N ALA A 52 34.96 -8.80 -4.94
CA ALA A 52 33.61 -8.46 -4.50
C ALA A 52 32.88 -7.49 -5.42
N GLY A 53 33.61 -6.56 -6.05
CA GLY A 53 33.07 -5.65 -7.08
C GLY A 53 32.39 -6.37 -8.25
N ASN A 54 32.83 -7.59 -8.57
CA ASN A 54 32.34 -8.38 -9.71
C ASN A 54 31.17 -9.30 -9.34
N ALA A 55 30.81 -9.40 -8.05
CA ALA A 55 29.73 -10.25 -7.61
C ALA A 55 28.35 -9.65 -7.95
N LYS A 56 27.42 -10.51 -8.42
CA LYS A 56 26.04 -10.11 -8.74
C LYS A 56 25.23 -9.72 -7.49
N SER A 57 25.62 -10.21 -6.31
CA SER A 57 24.95 -9.94 -5.04
C SER A 57 25.97 -9.92 -3.90
N HIS A 58 25.68 -9.12 -2.87
CA HIS A 58 26.40 -9.11 -1.59
C HIS A 58 25.73 -10.00 -0.53
N TRP A 59 24.61 -10.65 -0.84
CA TRP A 59 23.91 -11.57 0.06
C TRP A 59 24.51 -12.97 0.02
N LEU A 60 24.64 -13.58 1.20
CA LEU A 60 25.01 -14.97 1.38
C LEU A 60 23.76 -15.81 1.58
N SER A 61 23.81 -17.11 1.26
CA SER A 61 22.69 -18.01 1.55
C SER A 61 22.31 -17.95 3.04
N ALA A 62 21.01 -17.75 3.31
CA ALA A 62 20.46 -17.52 4.63
C ALA A 62 19.25 -18.45 4.88
N PRO A 63 19.41 -19.54 5.65
CA PRO A 63 18.29 -20.44 5.97
C PRO A 63 17.15 -19.75 6.73
N ASN A 64 17.45 -18.65 7.43
CA ASN A 64 16.48 -17.82 8.14
C ASN A 64 16.02 -16.59 7.34
N GLY A 65 16.48 -16.43 6.09
CA GLY A 65 16.14 -15.33 5.19
C GLY A 65 16.56 -13.92 5.61
N ILE A 66 17.18 -13.73 6.78
CA ILE A 66 17.63 -12.41 7.25
C ILE A 66 18.90 -12.02 6.50
N HIS A 67 18.93 -10.91 5.79
CA HIS A 67 20.10 -10.38 5.09
C HIS A 67 20.40 -8.95 5.52
N PHE A 68 21.65 -8.52 5.37
CA PHE A 68 22.00 -7.11 5.45
C PHE A 68 21.43 -6.34 4.25
N HIS A 69 20.61 -5.33 4.52
CA HIS A 69 20.14 -4.38 3.52
C HIS A 69 20.74 -3.00 3.78
N PRO A 70 21.69 -2.55 2.94
CA PRO A 70 22.32 -1.25 3.12
C PRO A 70 21.30 -0.09 3.12
N PRO A 71 21.59 1.03 3.80
CA PRO A 71 22.75 1.22 4.67
C PRO A 71 22.57 0.65 6.08
N ASN A 72 21.34 0.56 6.59
CA ASN A 72 21.05 0.33 8.01
C ASN A 72 19.94 -0.69 8.29
N ALA A 73 19.41 -1.33 7.26
CA ALA A 73 18.27 -2.23 7.39
C ALA A 73 18.71 -3.71 7.39
N LEU A 74 17.83 -4.54 7.92
CA LEU A 74 17.86 -5.98 7.64
C LEU A 74 16.69 -6.28 6.71
N TRP A 75 16.95 -7.06 5.67
CA TRP A 75 15.90 -7.60 4.82
C TRP A 75 15.58 -9.00 5.29
N VAL A 76 14.31 -9.35 5.49
CA VAL A 76 13.92 -10.72 5.82
C VAL A 76 13.19 -11.29 4.62
N THR A 77 13.78 -12.28 3.97
CA THR A 77 13.06 -13.12 3.00
C THR A 77 12.32 -14.20 3.77
N GLU A 78 11.07 -14.47 3.41
CA GLU A 78 10.40 -15.67 3.88
C GLU A 78 11.01 -16.88 3.16
N ALA A 79 11.24 -17.98 3.88
CA ALA A 79 11.93 -19.18 3.39
C ALA A 79 11.17 -19.89 2.26
N GLU A 80 9.88 -19.62 2.16
CA GLU A 80 9.05 -19.81 0.99
C GLU A 80 8.56 -18.42 0.61
N ARG A 81 8.49 -18.08 -0.69
CA ARG A 81 7.63 -16.97 -1.11
C ARG A 81 6.23 -17.37 -0.65
N ALA A 82 5.79 -16.89 0.52
CA ALA A 82 4.38 -16.64 0.69
C ALA A 82 3.97 -15.83 -0.54
N PRO A 83 2.77 -16.05 -1.11
CA PRO A 83 2.26 -15.13 -2.10
C PRO A 83 2.49 -13.75 -1.50
N VAL A 84 3.31 -12.91 -2.17
CA VAL A 84 3.55 -11.52 -1.75
C VAL A 84 2.20 -11.03 -1.30
N ALA A 85 2.04 -10.66 -0.01
CA ALA A 85 0.75 -10.23 0.51
C ALA A 85 0.16 -9.32 -0.56
N ASP A 86 -0.90 -9.79 -1.23
CA ASP A 86 -1.24 -9.28 -2.55
C ASP A 86 -1.40 -7.78 -2.38
N VAL A 87 -0.50 -6.99 -3.00
CA VAL A 87 -0.46 -5.55 -2.76
C VAL A 87 -1.82 -4.95 -3.08
N THR A 88 -2.53 -5.57 -4.02
CA THR A 88 -3.93 -5.29 -4.36
C THR A 88 -4.84 -5.53 -3.16
N ALA A 89 -4.78 -6.71 -2.53
CA ALA A 89 -5.56 -7.03 -1.34
C ALA A 89 -5.25 -6.08 -0.16
N VAL A 90 -3.97 -5.74 0.06
CA VAL A 90 -3.56 -4.75 1.07
C VAL A 90 -4.18 -3.39 0.77
N MET A 91 -4.10 -2.92 -0.47
CA MET A 91 -4.63 -1.63 -0.88
C MET A 91 -6.17 -1.57 -0.80
N VAL A 92 -6.85 -2.66 -1.16
CA VAL A 92 -8.32 -2.75 -1.12
C VAL A 92 -8.84 -2.80 0.31
N ARG A 93 -8.23 -3.62 1.18
CA ARG A 93 -8.60 -3.68 2.60
C ARG A 93 -8.35 -2.35 3.29
N HIS A 94 -7.17 -1.76 3.07
CA HIS A 94 -6.86 -0.44 3.60
C HIS A 94 -7.85 0.62 3.09
N ASP A 95 -8.23 0.59 1.80
CA ASP A 95 -9.23 1.53 1.26
C ASP A 95 -10.56 1.49 2.02
N VAL A 96 -11.12 0.29 2.25
CA VAL A 96 -12.41 0.18 2.94
C VAL A 96 -12.30 0.52 4.42
N ASP A 97 -11.24 0.09 5.11
CA ASP A 97 -11.03 0.36 6.53
C ASP A 97 -10.79 1.85 6.80
N ASP A 98 -9.94 2.48 5.99
CA ASP A 98 -9.60 3.89 6.08
C ASP A 98 -10.82 4.77 5.75
N THR A 99 -11.64 4.38 4.76
CA THR A 99 -12.93 5.02 4.50
C THR A 99 -13.85 4.91 5.71
N GLY A 100 -13.93 3.74 6.35
CA GLY A 100 -14.72 3.53 7.56
C GLY A 100 -14.24 4.38 8.74
N TYR A 101 -12.93 4.53 8.91
CA TYR A 101 -12.34 5.43 9.89
C TYR A 101 -12.74 6.89 9.63
N LEU A 102 -12.61 7.36 8.40
CA LEU A 102 -12.98 8.74 8.04
C LEU A 102 -14.48 9.02 8.23
N LEU A 103 -15.35 8.04 7.96
CA LEU A 103 -16.78 8.15 8.26
C LEU A 103 -17.05 8.29 9.76
N ARG A 104 -16.34 7.52 10.61
CA ARG A 104 -16.46 7.64 12.07
C ARG A 104 -15.98 9.00 12.57
N VAL A 105 -14.87 9.51 12.06
CA VAL A 105 -14.36 10.84 12.42
C VAL A 105 -15.33 11.93 11.95
N ALA A 106 -15.85 11.82 10.72
CA ALA A 106 -16.80 12.79 10.17
C ALA A 106 -18.13 12.80 10.94
N ALA A 107 -18.56 11.69 11.54
CA ALA A 107 -19.78 11.61 12.34
C ALA A 107 -19.78 12.52 13.60
N GLU A 108 -18.62 13.05 14.00
CA GLU A 108 -18.51 14.04 15.08
C GLU A 108 -18.79 15.48 14.62
N LEU A 109 -18.88 15.72 13.31
CA LEU A 109 -19.17 17.04 12.75
C LEU A 109 -20.65 17.40 12.85
N GLY A 110 -20.91 18.69 13.04
CA GLY A 110 -22.23 19.25 12.80
C GLY A 110 -22.55 19.26 11.30
N GLU A 111 -23.85 19.18 10.97
CA GLU A 111 -24.37 19.20 9.59
C GLU A 111 -23.83 20.38 8.76
N ASP A 112 -23.68 21.56 9.39
CA ASP A 112 -23.17 22.76 8.73
C ASP A 112 -21.74 22.55 8.18
N ASP A 113 -20.82 22.00 8.98
CA ASP A 113 -19.43 21.77 8.55
C ASP A 113 -19.30 20.55 7.63
N PHE A 114 -20.15 19.54 7.84
CA PHE A 114 -20.17 18.33 7.01
C PHE A 114 -20.59 18.61 5.57
N HIS A 115 -21.59 19.48 5.39
CA HIS A 115 -22.12 19.88 4.09
C HIS A 115 -21.49 21.15 3.52
N ARG A 116 -20.64 21.85 4.29
CA ARG A 116 -20.01 23.11 3.85
C ARG A 116 -19.23 22.94 2.56
N THR A 117 -19.48 23.82 1.59
CA THR A 117 -18.63 23.95 0.40
C THR A 117 -17.25 24.46 0.82
N LEU A 118 -16.27 23.58 0.88
CA LEU A 118 -14.88 23.89 1.25
C LEU A 118 -13.97 24.02 0.02
N MET A 119 -14.34 23.40 -1.09
CA MET A 119 -13.60 23.38 -2.35
C MET A 119 -14.50 23.73 -3.54
N PRO A 120 -14.90 25.01 -3.70
CA PRO A 120 -15.76 25.41 -4.81
C PRO A 120 -15.19 25.04 -6.18
N GLY A 121 -16.00 24.43 -7.04
CA GLY A 121 -15.65 23.97 -8.38
C GLY A 121 -14.77 22.72 -8.43
N HIS A 122 -14.54 22.05 -7.30
CA HIS A 122 -13.67 20.86 -7.28
C HIS A 122 -14.36 19.64 -7.91
N VAL A 123 -13.62 18.97 -8.80
CA VAL A 123 -14.03 17.77 -9.54
C VAL A 123 -12.79 16.90 -9.70
N VAL A 124 -12.85 15.63 -9.30
CA VAL A 124 -11.79 14.65 -9.60
C VAL A 124 -12.03 13.98 -10.94
N LEU A 125 -13.24 13.48 -11.14
CA LEU A 125 -13.66 12.80 -12.38
C LEU A 125 -14.77 13.61 -13.06
N LYS A 126 -14.56 13.97 -14.33
CA LYS A 126 -15.47 14.84 -15.08
C LYS A 126 -16.90 14.32 -15.17
N TRP A 127 -17.08 13.01 -15.10
CA TRP A 127 -18.38 12.34 -15.18
C TRP A 127 -19.05 12.11 -13.81
N ASP A 128 -18.30 12.21 -12.71
CA ASP A 128 -18.85 12.05 -11.35
C ASP A 128 -19.60 13.31 -10.89
N GLY A 129 -19.19 14.47 -11.39
CA GLY A 129 -19.70 15.77 -10.97
C GLY A 129 -18.88 16.38 -9.83
N PRO A 130 -19.40 17.43 -9.17
CA PRO A 130 -18.69 18.16 -8.13
C PRO A 130 -18.51 17.36 -6.84
N GLU A 131 -17.38 17.61 -6.16
CA GLU A 131 -17.04 17.07 -4.84
C GLU A 131 -16.40 18.15 -3.96
N GLU A 132 -17.23 19.05 -3.46
CA GLU A 132 -16.82 20.32 -2.85
C GLU A 132 -16.87 20.31 -1.31
N SER A 133 -17.50 19.30 -0.71
CA SER A 133 -17.67 19.13 0.74
C SER A 133 -17.20 17.76 1.23
N ILE A 134 -17.05 17.62 2.56
CA ILE A 134 -16.67 16.34 3.19
C ILE A 134 -17.72 15.27 2.86
N ALA A 135 -19.01 15.60 2.98
CA ALA A 135 -20.11 14.70 2.66
C ALA A 135 -20.07 14.20 1.21
N GLN A 136 -19.82 15.09 0.24
CA GLN A 136 -19.77 14.73 -1.17
C GLN A 136 -18.58 13.83 -1.49
N ILE A 137 -17.39 14.11 -0.94
CA ILE A 137 -16.20 13.29 -1.20
C ILE A 137 -16.38 11.89 -0.60
N LEU A 138 -16.94 11.78 0.61
CA LEU A 138 -17.25 10.49 1.24
C LEU A 138 -18.30 9.72 0.42
N ASP A 139 -19.36 10.38 -0.05
CA ASP A 139 -20.35 9.76 -0.94
C ASP A 139 -19.71 9.20 -2.21
N HIS A 140 -18.88 9.97 -2.91
CA HIS A 140 -18.21 9.50 -4.13
C HIS A 140 -17.36 8.25 -3.90
N MET A 141 -16.67 8.16 -2.76
CA MET A 141 -15.88 6.95 -2.44
C MET A 141 -16.74 5.69 -2.27
N LEU A 142 -17.98 5.82 -1.78
CA LEU A 142 -18.93 4.70 -1.66
C LEU A 142 -19.62 4.43 -2.98
N TRP A 143 -20.14 5.48 -3.61
CA TRP A 143 -20.88 5.45 -4.87
C TRP A 143 -20.11 4.75 -5.98
N THR A 144 -18.82 5.09 -6.15
CA THR A 144 -17.97 4.43 -7.15
C THR A 144 -17.95 2.90 -6.95
N LYS A 145 -17.86 2.42 -5.70
CA LYS A 145 -17.85 0.97 -5.40
C LYS A 145 -19.23 0.34 -5.65
N GLU A 146 -20.30 1.04 -5.30
CA GLU A 146 -21.68 0.58 -5.54
C GLU A 146 -21.97 0.41 -7.04
N VAL A 147 -21.55 1.37 -7.87
CA VAL A 147 -21.71 1.29 -9.34
C VAL A 147 -20.92 0.13 -9.93
N TRP A 148 -19.65 -0.03 -9.53
CA TRP A 148 -18.83 -1.13 -10.05
C TRP A 148 -19.33 -2.50 -9.60
N LEU A 149 -19.77 -2.64 -8.35
CA LEU A 149 -20.38 -3.90 -7.88
C LEU A 149 -21.67 -4.20 -8.64
N ALA A 150 -22.54 -3.20 -8.87
CA ALA A 150 -23.74 -3.40 -9.65
C ALA A 150 -23.43 -3.85 -11.09
N SER A 151 -22.44 -3.23 -11.74
CA SER A 151 -21.99 -3.64 -13.08
C SER A 151 -21.46 -5.08 -13.10
N ILE A 152 -20.60 -5.44 -12.13
CA ILE A 152 -20.02 -6.78 -12.03
C ILE A 152 -21.08 -7.86 -11.74
N ASP A 153 -22.06 -7.54 -10.89
CA ASP A 153 -23.13 -8.47 -10.50
C ASP A 153 -24.28 -8.52 -11.54
N GLY A 154 -24.21 -7.70 -12.61
CA GLY A 154 -25.25 -7.61 -13.63
C GLY A 154 -26.55 -6.95 -13.13
N GLU A 155 -26.45 -6.11 -12.10
CA GLU A 155 -27.54 -5.33 -11.53
C GLU A 155 -27.74 -4.00 -12.29
N ASN A 156 -28.86 -3.32 -12.01
CA ASN A 156 -29.11 -1.99 -12.56
C ASN A 156 -28.22 -0.94 -11.88
N MET A 157 -28.05 0.21 -12.55
CA MET A 157 -27.44 1.39 -11.95
C MET A 157 -28.09 1.68 -10.59
N PRO A 158 -27.32 1.77 -9.50
CA PRO A 158 -27.89 2.07 -8.18
C PRO A 158 -28.58 3.44 -8.20
N PRO A 159 -29.49 3.72 -7.26
CA PRO A 159 -30.02 5.07 -7.07
C PRO A 159 -29.04 5.93 -6.27
N ARG A 160 -28.96 7.24 -6.55
CA ARG A 160 -28.28 8.17 -5.63
C ARG A 160 -29.03 8.23 -4.31
N LEU A 161 -28.34 7.98 -3.20
CA LEU A 161 -28.90 7.95 -1.85
C LEU A 161 -28.56 9.22 -1.06
N GLY A 162 -29.07 9.31 0.17
CA GLY A 162 -28.86 10.45 1.06
C GLY A 162 -27.39 10.65 1.44
N LEU A 163 -27.02 11.91 1.65
CA LEU A 163 -25.68 12.37 2.02
C LEU A 163 -25.51 12.56 3.53
N ASP A 164 -26.48 12.18 4.36
CA ASP A 164 -26.37 12.28 5.81
C ASP A 164 -25.43 11.22 6.38
N HIS A 165 -24.88 11.49 7.58
CA HIS A 165 -23.94 10.61 8.26
C HIS A 165 -24.43 9.16 8.37
N SER A 166 -25.69 8.95 8.74
CA SER A 166 -26.24 7.62 8.99
C SER A 166 -26.39 6.81 7.70
N SER A 167 -26.80 7.47 6.61
CA SER A 167 -26.87 6.88 5.27
C SER A 167 -25.50 6.43 4.80
N LEU A 168 -24.46 7.27 4.92
CA LEU A 168 -23.12 6.92 4.46
C LEU A 168 -22.51 5.77 5.27
N VAL A 169 -22.69 5.75 6.59
CA VAL A 169 -22.23 4.65 7.45
C VAL A 169 -22.94 3.34 7.11
N ALA A 170 -24.26 3.37 6.92
CA ALA A 170 -25.03 2.18 6.54
C ALA A 170 -24.60 1.63 5.18
N ARG A 171 -24.39 2.50 4.18
CA ARG A 171 -23.90 2.13 2.85
C ARG A 171 -22.49 1.54 2.91
N HIS A 172 -21.58 2.15 3.68
CA HIS A 172 -20.23 1.61 3.89
C HIS A 172 -20.26 0.19 4.46
N GLY A 173 -21.10 -0.06 5.47
CA GLY A 173 -21.25 -1.38 6.07
C GLY A 173 -21.72 -2.48 5.10
N VAL A 174 -22.42 -2.10 4.03
CA VAL A 174 -22.86 -3.03 2.97
C VAL A 174 -21.81 -3.18 1.87
N VAL A 175 -21.27 -2.05 1.38
CA VAL A 175 -20.40 -2.04 0.20
C VAL A 175 -18.98 -2.53 0.51
N ALA A 176 -18.45 -2.27 1.70
CA ALA A 176 -17.10 -2.62 2.10
C ALA A 176 -16.81 -4.14 2.03
N PRO A 177 -17.58 -5.02 2.71
CA PRO A 177 -17.30 -6.47 2.66
C PRO A 177 -17.50 -7.04 1.25
N ARG A 178 -18.50 -6.57 0.50
CA ARG A 178 -18.71 -6.98 -0.90
C ARG A 178 -17.54 -6.60 -1.79
N TRP A 179 -17.02 -5.38 -1.65
CA TRP A 179 -15.89 -4.89 -2.44
C TRP A 179 -14.62 -5.69 -2.17
N VAL A 180 -14.30 -5.95 -0.89
CA VAL A 180 -13.15 -6.79 -0.51
C VAL A 180 -13.30 -8.20 -1.08
N GLN A 181 -14.47 -8.83 -0.89
CA GLN A 181 -14.73 -10.17 -1.41
C GLN A 181 -14.60 -10.23 -2.94
N MET A 182 -15.15 -9.24 -3.65
CA MET A 182 -15.04 -9.16 -5.11
C MET A 182 -13.56 -9.10 -5.52
N ALA A 183 -12.79 -8.16 -4.96
CA ALA A 183 -11.39 -7.99 -5.33
C ALA A 183 -10.52 -9.22 -5.03
N GLU A 184 -10.85 -9.99 -3.99
CA GLU A 184 -10.12 -11.22 -3.62
C GLU A 184 -10.55 -12.45 -4.43
N SER A 185 -11.72 -12.43 -5.07
CA SER A 185 -12.30 -13.59 -5.76
C SER A 185 -12.09 -13.59 -7.27
N VAL A 186 -11.83 -12.44 -7.87
CA VAL A 186 -11.75 -12.27 -9.32
C VAL A 186 -10.36 -12.54 -9.88
N ASN A 187 -10.28 -13.00 -11.13
CA ASN A 187 -9.04 -12.98 -11.88
C ASN A 187 -8.86 -11.58 -12.50
N PRO A 188 -7.78 -10.84 -12.20
CA PRO A 188 -7.59 -9.47 -12.68
C PRO A 188 -7.48 -9.36 -14.21
N SER A 189 -7.24 -10.48 -14.91
CA SER A 189 -7.19 -10.52 -16.38
C SER A 189 -8.55 -10.75 -17.04
N ASP A 190 -9.60 -11.07 -16.27
CA ASP A 190 -10.94 -11.24 -16.81
C ASP A 190 -11.49 -9.89 -17.29
N THR A 191 -12.28 -9.92 -18.37
CA THR A 191 -12.88 -8.74 -18.99
C THR A 191 -14.36 -8.65 -18.64
N LEU A 192 -14.75 -7.54 -18.04
CA LEU A 192 -16.14 -7.11 -17.90
C LEU A 192 -16.52 -6.26 -19.11
N ILE A 193 -17.69 -6.52 -19.69
CA ILE A 193 -18.33 -5.62 -20.65
C ILE A 193 -19.42 -4.89 -19.89
N ASP A 194 -19.16 -3.63 -19.54
CA ASP A 194 -20.09 -2.82 -18.76
C ASP A 194 -21.19 -2.27 -19.66
N ALA A 195 -22.41 -2.79 -19.46
CA ALA A 195 -23.60 -2.34 -20.15
C ALA A 195 -24.28 -1.14 -19.47
N ILE A 196 -23.79 -0.68 -18.31
CA ILE A 196 -24.23 0.57 -17.67
C ILE A 196 -23.67 1.78 -18.46
N CYS A 197 -22.49 1.64 -19.08
CA CYS A 197 -21.94 2.62 -20.00
C CYS A 197 -22.78 2.72 -21.30
N ASP A 198 -22.88 3.94 -21.85
CA ASP A 198 -23.46 4.18 -23.18
C ASP A 198 -22.45 4.96 -24.06
N PRO A 199 -21.82 4.32 -25.06
CA PRO A 199 -21.98 2.91 -25.45
C PRO A 199 -21.34 1.94 -24.44
N PRO A 200 -21.68 0.63 -24.48
CA PRO A 200 -21.04 -0.36 -23.62
C PRO A 200 -19.51 -0.37 -23.79
N GLU A 201 -18.80 -0.44 -22.67
CA GLU A 201 -17.33 -0.39 -22.63
C GLU A 201 -16.75 -1.68 -22.03
N SER A 202 -15.50 -2.01 -22.38
CA SER A 202 -14.82 -3.21 -21.88
C SER A 202 -13.69 -2.83 -20.93
N PHE A 203 -13.68 -3.43 -19.75
CA PHE A 203 -12.69 -3.19 -18.71
C PHE A 203 -12.12 -4.52 -18.20
N SER A 204 -10.82 -4.60 -17.93
CA SER A 204 -10.31 -5.73 -17.14
C SER A 204 -10.64 -5.51 -15.67
N LEU A 205 -10.93 -6.58 -14.91
CA LEU A 205 -11.22 -6.46 -13.49
C LEU A 205 -10.05 -5.85 -12.70
N GLY A 206 -8.81 -6.14 -13.11
CA GLY A 206 -7.61 -5.48 -12.56
C GLY A 206 -7.60 -3.97 -12.81
N SER A 207 -8.04 -3.50 -13.99
CA SER A 207 -8.15 -2.06 -14.28
C SER A 207 -9.23 -1.37 -13.46
N VAL A 208 -10.35 -2.06 -13.19
CA VAL A 208 -11.43 -1.57 -12.33
C VAL A 208 -10.93 -1.40 -10.90
N ILE A 209 -10.26 -2.41 -10.33
CA ILE A 209 -9.70 -2.32 -8.98
C ILE A 209 -8.67 -1.18 -8.89
N ALA A 210 -7.76 -1.09 -9.86
CA ALA A 210 -6.75 -0.03 -9.90
C ALA A 210 -7.40 1.37 -10.00
N HIS A 211 -8.44 1.52 -10.82
CA HIS A 211 -9.21 2.76 -10.94
C HIS A 211 -9.80 3.18 -9.59
N VAL A 212 -10.58 2.30 -8.95
CA VAL A 212 -11.27 2.62 -7.69
C VAL A 212 -10.29 2.98 -6.59
N VAL A 213 -9.24 2.17 -6.40
CA VAL A 213 -8.26 2.40 -5.33
C VAL A 213 -7.46 3.69 -5.56
N THR A 214 -7.14 4.03 -6.81
CA THR A 214 -6.40 5.26 -7.15
C THR A 214 -7.19 6.51 -6.73
N PHE A 215 -8.44 6.61 -7.15
CA PHE A 215 -9.26 7.79 -6.84
C PHE A 215 -9.70 7.81 -5.38
N ALA A 216 -9.97 6.65 -4.78
CA ALA A 216 -10.26 6.56 -3.36
C ALA A 216 -9.06 7.02 -2.50
N ALA A 217 -7.83 6.63 -2.82
CA ALA A 217 -6.64 7.07 -2.09
C ALA A 217 -6.49 8.60 -2.09
N TYR A 218 -6.72 9.23 -3.23
CA TYR A 218 -6.73 10.69 -3.34
C TYR A 218 -7.84 11.32 -2.48
N ARG A 219 -9.08 10.82 -2.62
CA ARG A 219 -10.26 11.33 -1.90
C ARG A 219 -10.13 11.18 -0.38
N ARG A 220 -9.57 10.06 0.13
CA ARG A 220 -9.30 9.88 1.57
C ARG A 220 -8.33 10.94 2.10
N GLN A 221 -7.27 11.27 1.35
CA GLN A 221 -6.37 12.35 1.73
C GLN A 221 -7.03 13.73 1.66
N LEU A 222 -7.90 13.99 0.68
CA LEU A 222 -8.69 15.23 0.65
C LEU A 222 -9.59 15.37 1.87
N VAL A 223 -10.34 14.33 2.23
CA VAL A 223 -11.20 14.35 3.43
C VAL A 223 -10.38 14.70 4.67
N ARG A 224 -9.18 14.13 4.83
CA ARG A 224 -8.28 14.46 5.95
C ARG A 224 -7.89 15.93 5.97
N GLN A 225 -7.55 16.51 4.81
CA GLN A 225 -7.21 17.93 4.72
C GLN A 225 -8.42 18.82 5.06
N LEU A 226 -9.62 18.43 4.64
CA LEU A 226 -10.85 19.17 4.94
C LEU A 226 -11.26 19.05 6.41
N LEU A 227 -11.13 17.88 7.02
CA LEU A 227 -11.32 17.66 8.45
C LEU A 227 -10.40 18.56 9.28
N ARG A 228 -9.10 18.61 8.95
CA ARG A 228 -8.14 19.53 9.59
C ARG A 228 -8.54 20.99 9.42
N ARG A 229 -9.08 21.37 8.25
CA ARG A 229 -9.54 22.74 7.97
C ARG A 229 -10.77 23.15 8.79
N VAL A 230 -11.58 22.20 9.24
CA VAL A 230 -12.70 22.45 10.18
C VAL A 230 -12.30 22.20 11.64
N GLY A 231 -11.02 22.00 11.92
CA GLY A 231 -10.49 21.88 13.29
C GLY A 231 -10.56 20.47 13.89
N VAL A 232 -10.77 19.44 13.07
CA VAL A 232 -10.78 18.04 13.52
C VAL A 232 -9.38 17.45 13.39
N GLU A 233 -8.87 16.90 14.50
CA GLU A 233 -7.65 16.11 14.51
C GLU A 233 -7.88 14.74 13.87
N VAL A 234 -6.99 14.36 12.94
CA VAL A 234 -7.14 13.14 12.15
C VAL A 234 -5.76 12.61 11.76
N ASN A 235 -5.58 11.29 11.82
CA ASN A 235 -4.29 10.64 11.53
C ASN A 235 -3.89 10.81 10.04
N ASP A 236 -2.78 10.20 9.63
CA ASP A 236 -2.25 10.37 8.26
C ASP A 236 -2.82 9.36 7.25
N GLY A 237 -3.48 8.29 7.71
CA GLY A 237 -3.99 7.22 6.83
C GLY A 237 -2.87 6.44 6.14
N ASP A 238 -1.74 6.23 6.84
CA ASP A 238 -0.60 5.47 6.33
C ASP A 238 -0.85 3.96 6.43
N PRO A 239 -0.87 3.21 5.30
CA PRO A 239 -1.02 1.75 5.33
C PRO A 239 0.02 1.02 6.18
N ILE A 240 1.23 1.59 6.33
CA ILE A 240 2.28 1.02 7.20
C ILE A 240 1.84 1.06 8.66
N MET A 241 1.21 2.16 9.08
CA MET A 241 0.73 2.32 10.45
C MET A 241 -0.53 1.49 10.69
N TRP A 242 -1.46 1.46 9.73
CA TRP A 242 -2.64 0.59 9.77
C TRP A 242 -2.27 -0.89 9.93
N LEU A 243 -1.30 -1.40 9.16
CA LEU A 243 -0.83 -2.79 9.29
C LEU A 243 -0.20 -3.11 10.66
N ARG A 244 0.35 -2.10 11.36
CA ARG A 244 0.96 -2.27 12.69
C ARG A 244 -0.07 -2.28 13.81
N GLU A 245 -1.17 -1.56 13.62
CA GLU A 245 -2.26 -1.44 14.60
C GLU A 245 -3.15 -2.69 14.62
N GLY A 246 -3.05 -3.53 13.58
CA GLY A 246 -3.76 -4.81 13.46
C GLY A 246 -5.09 -4.64 12.75
N VAL A 247 -5.39 -5.58 11.85
CA VAL A 247 -6.74 -5.77 11.31
C VAL A 247 -7.51 -6.54 12.39
N GLU A 248 -8.17 -5.84 13.31
CA GLU A 248 -9.10 -6.48 14.25
C GLU A 248 -10.29 -7.12 13.52
#